data_AF-A0A8T5EF04-F1
#
_entry.id   AF-A0A8T5EF04-F1
#
_cell.length_a   1.000
_cell.length_b   1.000
_cell.length_c   1.000
_cell.angle_alpha   90.00
_cell.angle_beta   90.00
_cell.angle_gamma   90.00
#
_symmetry.space_group_name_H-M   'P 1'
#
loop_
_entity.id
_entity.type
_entity.pdbx_description
1 polymer ?
#
loop_
_entity_poly.entity_id
_entity_poly.type
_entity_poly.pdbx_seq_one_letter_code
_entity_poly.pdbx_strand_id
1 'polypeptide(L)'
;MGVVYSPLNSDLLTHFSTNDLFQFKNGIKGSGSLGFQPSISSSSSNQENYSPISKIYLIEWHNSSFAEILQTKSDIDSFQDDDLLTVSIARPTNDEFIINSPIVDPFQ
;
A
#
# COMPACT_ATOMS: atom_id res chain seq x y z
N MET A 1 13.82 0.10 28.61
CA MET A 1 13.16 1.02 27.65
C MET A 1 12.16 0.19 26.88
N GLY A 2 10.91 0.15 27.33
CA GLY A 2 9.83 -0.60 26.69
C GLY A 2 8.92 0.39 25.96
N VAL A 3 8.41 -0.01 24.79
CA VAL A 3 7.28 0.67 24.18
C VAL A 3 6.10 0.61 25.16
N VAL A 4 5.68 1.78 25.65
CA VAL A 4 4.43 1.91 26.41
C VAL A 4 3.30 1.49 25.48
N TYR A 5 2.30 0.78 26.00
CA TYR A 5 1.12 0.36 25.22
C TYR A 5 0.55 1.58 24.47
N SER A 6 0.66 1.54 23.14
CA SER A 6 0.04 2.52 22.25
C SER A 6 -1.24 1.87 21.73
N PRO A 7 -2.43 2.34 22.15
CA PRO A 7 -3.67 1.81 21.63
C PRO A 7 -3.72 1.98 20.11
N LEU A 8 -4.35 1.02 19.42
CA LEU A 8 -4.75 1.17 18.03
C LEU A 8 -5.65 2.41 17.93
N ASN A 9 -5.19 3.44 17.22
CA ASN A 9 -5.99 4.64 17.02
C ASN A 9 -6.92 4.42 15.83
N SER A 10 -8.05 3.76 16.06
CA SER A 10 -9.08 3.48 15.04
C SER A 10 -9.53 4.75 14.32
N ASP A 11 -9.47 5.92 14.97
CA ASP A 11 -9.88 7.20 14.39
C ASP A 11 -9.02 7.60 13.17
N LEU A 12 -7.77 7.14 13.13
CA LEU A 12 -6.87 7.38 12.00
C LEU A 12 -7.24 6.53 10.77
N LEU A 13 -7.95 5.40 10.94
CA LEU A 13 -8.48 4.62 9.81
C LEU A 13 -9.56 5.40 9.04
N THR A 14 -10.27 6.30 9.70
CA THR A 14 -11.34 7.11 9.10
C THR A 14 -10.92 8.52 8.73
N HIS A 15 -9.69 8.94 9.06
CA HIS A 15 -9.23 10.29 8.78
C HIS A 15 -8.82 10.44 7.31
N PHE A 16 -9.30 11.50 6.65
CA PHE A 16 -9.03 11.86 5.24
C PHE A 16 -7.55 12.13 4.92
N SER A 17 -6.68 12.08 5.92
CA SER A 17 -5.24 12.30 5.81
C SER A 17 -4.49 10.98 5.83
N THR A 18 -5.03 9.91 5.27
CA THR A 18 -4.30 8.65 5.11
C THR A 18 -3.99 8.42 3.64
N ASN A 19 -2.75 8.04 3.35
CA ASN A 19 -2.30 7.69 2.02
C ASN A 19 -2.52 6.20 1.77
N ASP A 20 -2.98 5.82 0.59
CA ASP A 20 -3.08 4.41 0.22
C ASP A 20 -1.75 3.94 -0.39
N LEU A 21 -1.18 2.88 0.19
CA LEU A 21 0.04 2.23 -0.27
C LEU A 21 -0.26 0.80 -0.70
N PHE A 22 -0.05 0.51 -1.97
CA PHE A 22 -0.35 -0.78 -2.59
C PHE A 22 0.91 -1.62 -2.72
N GLN A 23 0.92 -2.83 -2.16
CA GLN A 23 2.04 -3.77 -2.18
C GLN A 23 1.66 -5.06 -2.89
N PHE A 24 2.55 -5.58 -3.74
CA PHE A 24 2.29 -6.78 -4.54
C PHE A 24 2.66 -8.06 -3.78
N LYS A 25 1.71 -8.97 -3.62
CA LYS A 25 1.92 -10.29 -2.98
C LYS A 25 2.43 -11.36 -3.94
N ASN A 26 2.22 -11.18 -5.24
CA ASN A 26 2.60 -12.12 -6.29
C ASN A 26 2.85 -11.38 -7.64
N GLY A 27 3.06 -12.14 -8.72
CA GLY A 27 3.34 -11.59 -10.05
C GLY A 27 4.83 -11.40 -10.31
N ILE A 28 5.22 -10.23 -10.81
CA ILE A 28 6.58 -9.93 -11.27
C ILE A 28 7.53 -9.77 -10.07
N LYS A 29 8.62 -10.54 -10.04
CA LYS A 29 9.67 -10.44 -9.00
C LYS A 29 10.42 -9.12 -9.11
N GLY A 30 10.69 -8.48 -7.97
CA GLY A 30 11.31 -7.16 -7.92
C GLY A 30 11.73 -6.73 -6.51
N SER A 31 11.97 -5.43 -6.35
CA SER A 31 12.48 -4.81 -5.13
C SER A 31 11.40 -4.34 -4.14
N GLY A 32 10.12 -4.66 -4.40
CA GLY A 32 9.03 -4.38 -3.47
C GLY A 32 9.23 -5.09 -2.13
N SER A 33 8.61 -4.56 -1.07
CA SER A 33 8.69 -5.06 0.31
C SER A 33 8.37 -6.54 0.47
N LEU A 34 7.54 -7.11 -0.40
CA LEU A 34 7.15 -8.52 -0.42
C LEU A 34 7.90 -9.36 -1.48
N GLY A 35 8.93 -8.79 -2.12
CA GLY A 35 9.77 -9.48 -3.11
C GLY A 35 9.20 -9.49 -4.54
N PHE A 36 8.24 -8.60 -4.81
CA PHE A 36 7.62 -8.42 -6.12
C PHE A 36 7.82 -6.99 -6.62
N GLN A 37 6.98 -6.51 -7.51
CA GLN A 37 7.04 -5.14 -8.02
C GLN A 37 7.08 -4.09 -6.88
N PRO A 38 7.82 -2.97 -7.06
CA PRO A 38 7.73 -1.82 -6.16
C PRO A 38 6.29 -1.37 -5.89
N SER A 39 6.08 -0.93 -4.65
CA SER A 39 4.78 -0.46 -4.18
C SER A 39 4.34 0.81 -4.92
N ILE A 40 3.03 0.96 -5.10
CA ILE A 40 2.42 2.16 -5.69
C ILE A 40 1.78 2.97 -4.56
N SER A 41 2.02 4.28 -4.53
CA SER A 41 1.42 5.20 -3.56
C SER A 41 0.34 6.03 -4.25
N SER A 42 -0.78 6.29 -3.57
CA SER A 42 -1.86 7.14 -4.09
C SER A 42 -1.50 8.64 -4.11
N SER A 43 -0.50 9.03 -3.32
CA SER A 43 0.04 10.39 -3.25
C SER A 43 1.57 10.41 -3.25
N SER A 44 2.16 11.50 -3.72
CA SER A 44 3.60 11.75 -3.65
C SER A 44 3.94 12.77 -2.56
N SER A 45 5.18 12.72 -2.05
CA SER A 45 5.67 13.62 -0.99
C SER A 45 5.62 15.11 -1.35
N ASN A 46 5.54 15.43 -2.64
CA ASN A 46 5.50 16.80 -3.15
C ASN A 46 4.08 17.37 -3.27
N GLN A 47 3.04 16.60 -2.94
CA GLN A 47 1.64 17.06 -2.99
C GLN A 47 1.22 17.64 -1.64
N GLU A 48 0.41 18.71 -1.67
CA GLU A 48 -0.06 19.42 -0.47
C GLU A 48 -0.89 18.54 0.47
N ASN A 49 -1.57 17.53 -0.08
CA ASN A 49 -2.38 16.55 0.65
C ASN A 49 -1.60 15.29 1.06
N TYR A 50 -0.28 15.29 0.95
CA TYR A 50 0.54 14.16 1.38
C TYR A 50 0.40 13.89 2.88
N SER A 51 0.31 12.62 3.24
CA SER A 51 0.38 12.16 4.62
C SER A 51 1.38 11.03 4.76
N PRO A 52 2.25 11.06 5.79
CA PRO A 52 3.12 9.95 6.09
C PRO A 52 2.36 8.75 6.70
N ILE A 53 1.10 8.94 7.11
CA ILE A 53 0.25 7.87 7.62
C ILE A 53 -0.37 7.13 6.43
N SER A 54 -0.01 5.86 6.26
CA SER A 54 -0.47 5.05 5.14
C SER A 54 -1.31 3.85 5.59
N LYS A 55 -2.37 3.56 4.83
CA LYS A 55 -3.06 2.26 4.82
C LYS A 55 -2.38 1.36 3.81
N ILE A 56 -2.17 0.10 4.18
CA ILE A 56 -1.54 -0.86 3.29
C ILE A 56 -2.60 -1.72 2.62
N TYR A 57 -2.59 -1.72 1.30
CA TYR A 57 -3.36 -2.63 0.48
C TYR A 57 -2.44 -3.67 -0.16
N LEU A 58 -2.95 -4.89 -0.28
CA LEU A 58 -2.28 -6.02 -0.89
C LEU A 58 -2.93 -6.30 -2.23
N ILE A 59 -2.10 -6.31 -3.27
CA ILE A 59 -2.47 -6.69 -4.63
C ILE A 59 -2.08 -8.15 -4.84
N GLU A 60 -3.03 -8.93 -5.33
CA GLU A 60 -2.82 -10.31 -5.70
C GLU A 60 -3.42 -10.57 -7.08
N TRP A 61 -2.55 -10.83 -8.06
CA TRP A 61 -2.94 -11.32 -9.38
C TRP A 61 -3.60 -12.69 -9.25
N HIS A 62 -4.73 -12.91 -9.92
CA HIS A 62 -5.35 -14.23 -9.93
C HIS A 62 -4.48 -15.25 -10.68
N ASN A 63 -3.83 -14.79 -11.75
CA ASN A 63 -2.85 -15.56 -12.49
C ASN A 63 -1.54 -14.77 -12.62
N SER A 64 -0.54 -15.13 -11.82
CA SER A 64 0.76 -14.46 -11.82
C SER A 64 1.52 -14.52 -13.14
N SER A 65 1.20 -15.46 -14.05
CA SER A 65 1.85 -15.57 -15.36
C SER A 65 1.42 -14.46 -16.33
N PHE A 66 0.28 -13.82 -16.08
CA PHE A 66 -0.22 -12.67 -16.84
C PHE A 66 0.00 -11.34 -16.12
N ALA A 67 0.83 -11.33 -15.06
CA ALA A 67 1.11 -10.12 -14.33
C ALA A 67 1.83 -9.10 -15.23
N GLU A 68 1.35 -7.86 -15.20
CA GLU A 68 1.94 -6.73 -15.91
C GLU A 68 2.50 -5.70 -14.93
N ILE A 69 3.38 -4.81 -15.43
CA ILE A 69 3.91 -3.73 -14.61
C ILE A 69 2.86 -2.64 -14.46
N LEU A 70 2.31 -2.48 -13.25
CA LEU A 70 1.39 -1.38 -12.93
C LEU A 70 2.20 -0.17 -12.44
N GLN A 71 1.76 1.04 -12.74
CA GLN A 71 2.48 2.27 -12.35
C GLN A 71 1.64 3.20 -11.48
N THR A 72 0.32 3.14 -11.63
CA THR A 72 -0.61 4.07 -10.99
C THR A 72 -1.75 3.35 -10.28
N LYS A 73 -2.43 4.07 -9.38
CA LYS A 73 -3.70 3.61 -8.81
C LYS A 73 -4.75 3.32 -9.90
N SER A 74 -4.78 4.11 -10.97
CA SER A 74 -5.73 3.91 -12.06
C SER A 74 -5.49 2.57 -12.78
N ASP A 75 -4.24 2.12 -12.88
CA ASP A 75 -3.94 0.81 -13.47
C ASP A 75 -4.50 -0.30 -12.57
N ILE A 76 -4.27 -0.19 -11.25
CA ILE A 76 -4.80 -1.16 -10.28
C ILE A 76 -6.32 -1.25 -10.36
N ASP A 77 -7.00 -0.10 -10.39
CA ASP A 77 -8.46 -0.02 -10.45
C ASP A 77 -8.98 -0.67 -11.75
N SER A 78 -8.36 -0.40 -12.90
CA SER A 78 -8.75 -1.01 -14.18
C SER A 78 -8.62 -2.53 -14.18
N PHE A 79 -7.50 -3.07 -13.68
CA PHE A 79 -7.28 -4.52 -13.63
C PHE A 79 -8.14 -5.21 -12.55
N GLN A 80 -8.54 -4.48 -11.51
CA GLN A 80 -9.50 -4.96 -10.54
C GLN A 80 -10.92 -5.03 -11.13
N ASP A 81 -11.33 -4.00 -11.87
CA ASP A 81 -12.64 -3.96 -12.55
C ASP A 81 -12.78 -5.06 -13.61
N ASP A 82 -11.68 -5.42 -14.26
CA ASP A 82 -11.60 -6.55 -15.20
C ASP A 82 -11.49 -7.93 -14.53
N ASP A 83 -11.55 -8.00 -13.19
CA ASP A 83 -11.43 -9.23 -12.39
C ASP A 83 -10.13 -10.02 -12.65
N LEU A 84 -9.01 -9.30 -12.86
CA LEU A 84 -7.69 -9.90 -13.10
C LEU A 84 -6.82 -9.95 -11.84
N LEU A 85 -7.13 -9.10 -10.86
CA LEU A 85 -6.47 -9.04 -9.58
C LEU A 85 -7.46 -8.73 -8.45
N THR A 86 -7.02 -8.99 -7.22
CA THR A 86 -7.75 -8.61 -6.01
C THR A 86 -6.95 -7.61 -5.21
N VAL A 87 -7.64 -6.58 -4.70
CA VAL A 87 -7.11 -5.61 -3.75
C VAL A 87 -7.74 -5.88 -2.39
N SER A 88 -6.92 -6.10 -1.37
CA SER A 88 -7.39 -6.35 0.00
C SER A 88 -6.63 -5.51 1.01
N ILE A 89 -7.28 -5.09 2.09
CA ILE A 89 -6.57 -4.40 3.18
C ILE A 89 -5.65 -5.38 3.92
N ALA A 90 -4.42 -4.98 4.17
CA ALA A 90 -3.50 -5.80 4.93
C ALA A 90 -3.96 -5.89 6.41
N ARG A 91 -3.91 -7.09 7.00
CA ARG A 91 -4.33 -7.37 8.39
C ARG A 91 -3.35 -8.32 9.10
N PRO A 92 -2.18 -7.84 9.56
CA PRO A 92 -1.13 -8.66 10.18
C PRO A 92 -1.59 -9.29 11.50
N THR A 93 -2.57 -8.71 12.18
CA THR A 93 -3.14 -9.21 13.45
C THR A 93 -4.64 -9.49 13.37
N ASN A 94 -5.19 -9.74 12.16
CA ASN A 94 -6.64 -9.77 11.85
C ASN A 94 -7.38 -8.42 12.03
N ASP A 95 -6.76 -7.43 12.66
CA ASP A 95 -7.24 -6.06 12.72
C ASP A 95 -6.63 -5.20 11.60
N GLU A 96 -7.30 -4.11 11.26
CA GLU A 96 -6.77 -3.09 10.36
C GLU A 96 -5.65 -2.31 11.05
N PHE A 97 -4.60 -2.02 10.30
CA PHE A 97 -3.46 -1.27 10.79
C PHE A 97 -3.09 -0.14 9.84
N ILE A 98 -2.45 0.86 10.42
CA ILE A 98 -1.86 1.98 9.72
C ILE A 98 -0.38 2.04 10.05
N ILE A 99 0.41 2.56 9.13
CA ILE A 99 1.83 2.80 9.34
C ILE A 99 2.12 4.28 9.20
N ASN A 100 2.95 4.84 10.08
CA ASN A 100 3.56 6.14 9.86
C ASN A 100 4.91 5.90 9.18
N SER A 101 4.94 6.01 7.85
CA SER A 101 6.09 5.69 7.01
C SER A 101 6.29 6.78 5.96
N PRO A 102 6.99 7.88 6.29
CA PRO A 102 7.27 8.91 5.33
C PRO A 102 8.09 8.38 4.15
N ILE A 103 7.77 8.81 2.93
CA ILE A 103 8.59 8.60 1.74
C ILE A 103 9.92 9.33 1.96
N VAL A 104 11.02 8.59 1.84
CA VAL A 104 12.38 9.12 1.91
C VAL A 104 12.87 9.36 0.48
N ASP A 105 13.09 10.62 0.13
CA ASP A 105 13.84 10.98 -1.07
C ASP A 105 15.35 10.96 -0.72
N PRO A 106 16.15 10.02 -1.26
CA PRO A 106 17.56 9.92 -0.93
C PRO A 106 18.42 11.02 -1.58
N PHE A 107 17.83 11.89 -2.41
CA PHE A 107 18.54 12.94 -3.14
C PHE A 107 18.20 14.36 -2.65
N GLN A 108 17.38 14.50 -1.60
CA GLN A 108 17.10 15.77 -0.92
C GLN A 108 17.98 16.00 0.31
#